data_AF-A0AAQ3SQQ4-F1
#
_entry.id   AF-A0AAQ3SQQ4-F1
#
_cell.length_a   1.000
_cell.length_b   1.000
_cell.length_c   1.000
_cell.angle_alpha   90.00
_cell.angle_beta   90.00
_cell.angle_gamma   90.00
#
_symmetry.space_group_name_H-M   'P 1'
#
loop_
_entity.id
_entity.type
_entity.pdbx_description
1 polymer ?
#
loop_
_entity_poly.entity_id
_entity_poly.type
_entity_poly.pdbx_seq_one_letter_code
_entity_poly.pdbx_strand_id
1 'polypeptide(L)'
;MAPNSRITRWMSGVMKKASSTNSPPPTHLNKMELKNKTLITLARAMLDDYGTLEDFWAEAINTACHALNCIYLHRLLGKTPYELLIGRKPNISYFQVFGCKCFIYKKKRLGKFEKRCDVGFFVGYASNSKAYRVFNQTTGMIEETCDVEFDETNVSQG
;
A
#
# COMPACT_ATOMS: atom_id res chain seq x y z
N MET A 1 -9.43 19.10 7.53
CA MET A 1 -9.63 17.65 7.31
C MET A 1 -8.41 16.93 7.86
N ALA A 2 -8.56 16.18 8.95
CA ALA A 2 -7.46 15.44 9.55
C ALA A 2 -7.02 14.32 8.58
N PRO A 3 -5.71 14.08 8.38
CA PRO A 3 -5.26 12.91 7.64
C PRO A 3 -5.83 11.66 8.30
N ASN A 4 -6.28 10.69 7.49
CA ASN A 4 -6.93 9.47 7.95
C ASN A 4 -6.08 8.80 9.05
N SER A 5 -6.47 9.00 10.32
CA SER A 5 -5.61 8.80 11.51
C SER A 5 -5.09 7.37 11.68
N ARG A 6 -5.72 6.43 10.96
CA ARG A 6 -5.44 5.01 10.95
C ARG A 6 -4.28 4.65 10.02
N ILE A 7 -4.25 5.27 8.85
CA ILE A 7 -3.16 5.14 7.88
C ILE A 7 -1.88 5.72 8.49
N THR A 8 -1.97 6.90 9.11
CA THR A 8 -0.82 7.52 9.79
C THR A 8 -0.36 6.70 11.00
N ARG A 9 -1.27 6.06 11.74
CA ARG A 9 -0.92 5.13 12.84
C ARG A 9 -0.23 3.87 12.34
N TRP A 10 -0.77 3.22 11.31
CA TRP A 10 -0.17 2.06 10.68
C TRP A 10 1.22 2.41 10.12
N MET A 11 1.32 3.51 9.35
CA MET A 11 2.58 4.03 8.84
C MET A 11 3.59 4.34 9.97
N SER A 12 3.14 4.91 11.09
CA SER A 12 4.01 5.22 12.24
C SER A 12 4.50 3.95 12.95
N GLY A 13 3.62 2.96 13.15
CA GLY A 13 3.98 1.69 13.79
C GLY A 13 4.97 0.89 12.94
N VAL A 14 4.73 0.86 11.63
CA VAL A 14 5.59 0.22 10.66
C VAL A 14 6.96 0.92 10.55
N MET A 15 7.01 2.27 10.56
CA MET A 15 8.27 3.02 10.55
C MET A 15 9.12 2.80 11.81
N LYS A 16 8.51 2.70 13.00
CA LYS A 16 9.23 2.41 14.25
C LYS A 16 9.97 1.07 14.19
N LYS A 17 9.39 0.04 13.59
CA LYS A 17 10.02 -1.28 13.44
C LYS A 17 11.27 -1.23 12.54
N ALA A 18 11.30 -0.35 11.54
CA ALA A 18 12.41 -0.25 10.58
C ALA A 18 13.66 0.48 11.12
N SER A 19 13.52 1.33 12.13
CA SER A 19 14.64 2.16 12.65
C SER A 19 15.53 1.47 13.70
N SER A 20 15.21 0.25 14.15
CA SER A 20 15.93 -0.44 15.24
C SER A 20 17.22 -1.17 14.83
N THR A 21 17.78 -0.91 13.65
CA THR A 21 18.92 -1.67 13.11
C THR A 21 20.25 -0.96 13.39
N ASN A 22 21.01 -1.41 14.39
CA ASN A 22 22.39 -0.96 14.64
C ASN A 22 23.27 -1.36 13.44
N SER A 23 23.90 -0.40 12.74
CA SER A 23 24.72 -0.68 11.54
C SER A 23 25.95 0.23 11.42
N PRO A 24 27.02 -0.25 10.75
CA PRO A 24 28.32 0.42 10.63
C PRO A 24 28.24 1.71 9.79
N PRO A 25 29.29 2.57 9.81
CA PRO A 25 29.29 3.87 9.11
C PRO A 25 28.92 3.76 7.62
N PRO A 26 28.18 4.73 7.06
CA PRO A 26 27.43 4.53 5.81
C PRO A 26 28.29 4.73 4.55
N THR A 27 28.56 3.63 3.83
CA THR A 27 28.97 3.63 2.41
C THR A 27 27.75 3.70 1.48
N HIS A 28 27.95 3.86 0.16
CA HIS A 28 26.86 3.82 -0.83
C HIS A 28 26.12 2.48 -0.82
N LEU A 29 26.86 1.36 -0.76
CA LEU A 29 26.29 0.00 -0.68
C LEU A 29 25.51 -0.19 0.61
N ASN A 30 26.06 0.23 1.76
CA ASN A 30 25.38 0.14 3.06
C ASN A 30 24.05 0.91 3.07
N LYS A 31 23.96 2.06 2.36
CA LYS A 31 22.71 2.82 2.21
C LYS A 31 21.67 2.07 1.36
N MET A 32 22.09 1.40 0.29
CA MET A 32 21.18 0.62 -0.57
C MET A 32 20.67 -0.62 0.16
N GLU A 33 21.54 -1.32 0.87
CA GLU A 33 21.17 -2.47 1.70
C GLU A 33 20.17 -2.08 2.79
N LEU A 34 20.37 -0.94 3.45
CA LEU A 34 19.45 -0.46 4.48
C LEU A 34 18.06 -0.19 3.90
N LYS A 35 17.98 0.46 2.73
CA LYS A 35 16.71 0.71 2.03
C LYS A 35 16.01 -0.60 1.63
N ASN A 36 16.76 -1.56 1.11
CA ASN A 36 16.21 -2.88 0.75
C ASN A 36 15.71 -3.62 1.99
N LYS A 37 16.46 -3.60 3.10
CA LYS A 37 16.02 -4.15 4.39
C LYS A 37 14.73 -3.49 4.86
N THR A 38 14.66 -2.16 4.82
CA THR A 38 13.43 -1.43 5.16
C THR A 38 12.25 -1.92 4.31
N LEU A 39 12.37 -1.92 2.98
CA LEU A 39 11.31 -2.38 2.08
C LEU A 39 10.81 -3.79 2.42
N ILE A 40 11.73 -4.74 2.63
CA ILE A 40 11.39 -6.11 3.00
C ILE A 40 10.66 -6.16 4.35
N THR A 41 11.13 -5.41 5.35
CA THR A 41 10.46 -5.32 6.65
C THR A 41 9.04 -4.75 6.54
N LEU A 42 8.83 -3.72 5.71
CA LEU A 42 7.51 -3.14 5.46
C LEU A 42 6.57 -4.15 4.80
N ALA A 43 7.05 -4.83 3.75
CA ALA A 43 6.27 -5.81 3.01
C ALA A 43 5.89 -6.99 3.92
N ARG A 44 6.81 -7.50 4.73
CA ARG A 44 6.51 -8.54 5.72
C ARG A 44 5.44 -8.08 6.71
N ALA A 45 5.55 -6.86 7.24
CA ALA A 45 4.54 -6.32 8.15
C ALA A 45 3.16 -6.19 7.49
N MET A 46 3.09 -5.86 6.18
CA MET A 46 1.82 -5.86 5.42
C MET A 46 1.21 -7.26 5.30
N LEU A 47 2.04 -8.26 5.05
CA LEU A 47 1.61 -9.65 4.87
C LEU A 47 1.20 -10.30 6.19
N ASP A 48 1.92 -10.00 7.28
CA ASP A 48 1.65 -10.53 8.62
C ASP A 48 0.31 -10.03 9.17
N ASP A 49 -0.02 -8.75 8.93
CA ASP A 49 -1.25 -8.10 9.42
C ASP A 49 -2.53 -8.74 8.83
N TYR A 50 -2.43 -9.32 7.63
CA TYR A 50 -3.56 -9.94 6.93
C TYR A 50 -3.56 -11.47 6.97
N GLY A 51 -2.48 -12.09 7.48
CA GLY A 51 -2.41 -13.52 7.76
C GLY A 51 -2.26 -14.40 6.52
N THR A 52 -1.03 -14.56 6.03
CA THR A 52 -0.59 -15.65 5.11
C THR A 52 -0.94 -15.54 3.63
N LEU A 53 -0.63 -14.39 3.01
CA LEU A 53 -0.63 -14.25 1.55
C LEU A 53 0.78 -14.04 1.00
N GLU A 54 1.67 -15.02 1.26
CA GLU A 54 3.03 -15.03 0.69
C GLU A 54 3.01 -14.86 -0.84
N ASP A 55 1.99 -15.37 -1.52
CA ASP A 55 1.77 -15.23 -2.96
C ASP A 55 1.74 -13.77 -3.45
N PHE A 56 1.45 -12.82 -2.56
CA PHE A 56 1.34 -11.40 -2.87
C PHE A 56 2.56 -10.60 -2.44
N TRP A 57 3.70 -11.25 -2.15
CA TRP A 57 4.92 -10.56 -1.72
C TRP A 57 5.36 -9.45 -2.68
N ALA A 58 5.23 -9.66 -3.99
CA ALA A 58 5.61 -8.68 -5.00
C ALA A 58 4.72 -7.42 -4.91
N GLU A 59 3.42 -7.61 -4.70
CA GLU A 59 2.46 -6.52 -4.53
C GLU A 59 2.69 -5.77 -3.21
N ALA A 60 3.01 -6.50 -2.14
CA ALA A 60 3.37 -5.90 -0.85
C ALA A 60 4.65 -5.04 -0.96
N ILE A 61 5.68 -5.52 -1.66
CA ILE A 61 6.91 -4.73 -1.91
C ILE A 61 6.61 -3.48 -2.74
N ASN A 62 5.82 -3.60 -3.80
CA ASN A 62 5.44 -2.47 -4.65
C ASN A 62 4.65 -1.42 -3.85
N THR A 63 3.71 -1.87 -3.02
CA THR A 63 2.92 -1.01 -2.13
C THR A 63 3.79 -0.32 -1.09
N ALA A 64 4.72 -1.05 -0.48
CA ALA A 64 5.71 -0.49 0.45
C ALA A 64 6.58 0.58 -0.21
N CYS A 65 7.07 0.32 -1.42
CA CYS A 65 7.88 1.25 -2.20
C CYS A 65 7.09 2.53 -2.53
N HIS A 66 5.84 2.38 -3.01
CA HIS A 66 4.97 3.50 -3.30
C HIS A 66 4.70 4.37 -2.06
N ALA A 67 4.40 3.73 -0.93
CA ALA A 67 4.20 4.41 0.34
C ALA A 67 5.46 5.19 0.77
N LEU A 68 6.63 4.56 0.76
CA LEU A 68 7.89 5.24 1.11
C LEU A 68 8.17 6.45 0.21
N ASN A 69 7.94 6.33 -1.10
CA ASN A 69 8.15 7.42 -2.04
C ASN A 69 7.23 8.61 -1.78
N CYS A 70 6.04 8.37 -1.22
CA CYS A 70 5.03 9.38 -0.94
C CYS A 70 5.07 9.94 0.50
N ILE A 71 5.72 9.26 1.45
CA ILE A 71 5.69 9.65 2.88
C ILE A 71 7.05 10.11 3.36
N TYR A 72 8.13 9.46 2.91
CA TYR A 72 9.46 9.73 3.43
C TYR A 72 9.95 11.09 2.92
N LEU A 73 10.25 11.99 3.85
CA LEU A 73 10.81 13.30 3.53
C LEU A 73 12.32 13.22 3.37
N HIS A 74 12.82 13.78 2.28
CA HIS A 74 14.24 13.99 2.11
C HIS A 74 14.73 15.01 3.14
N ARG A 75 15.59 14.58 4.08
CA ARG A 75 16.03 15.36 5.25
C ARG A 75 16.50 16.79 4.91
N LEU A 76 17.19 16.97 3.79
CA LEU A 76 17.73 18.28 3.39
C LEU A 76 16.74 19.13 2.59
N LEU A 77 15.80 18.51 1.88
CA LEU A 77 14.93 19.22 0.92
C LEU A 77 13.52 19.43 1.47
N GLY A 78 13.15 18.73 2.55
CA GLY A 78 11.81 18.78 3.13
C GLY A 78 10.71 18.31 2.17
N LYS A 79 11.06 17.54 1.13
CA LYS A 79 10.17 17.05 0.08
C LYS A 79 10.25 15.54 -0.04
N THR A 80 9.17 14.89 -0.44
CA THR A 80 9.16 13.44 -0.68
C THR A 80 9.77 13.11 -2.04
N PRO A 81 10.31 11.89 -2.25
CA PRO A 81 10.75 11.44 -3.57
C PRO A 81 9.66 11.62 -4.65
N TYR A 82 8.39 11.37 -4.29
CA TYR A 82 7.25 11.61 -5.17
C TYR A 82 7.12 13.09 -5.56
N GLU A 83 7.24 14.01 -4.60
CA GLU A 83 7.21 15.46 -4.88
C GLU A 83 8.39 15.91 -5.75
N LEU A 84 9.57 15.33 -5.55
CA LEU A 84 10.75 15.65 -6.34
C LEU A 84 10.62 15.16 -7.79
N LEU A 85 9.98 14.00 -8.00
CA LEU A 85 9.82 13.40 -9.32
C LEU A 85 8.61 13.97 -10.10
N ILE A 86 7.47 14.14 -9.41
CA ILE A 86 6.19 14.53 -10.02
C ILE A 86 5.92 16.03 -9.91
N GLY A 87 6.62 16.74 -9.01
CA GLY A 87 6.41 18.18 -8.77
C GLY A 87 5.11 18.50 -8.03
N ARG A 88 4.40 17.50 -7.48
CA ARG A 88 3.13 17.65 -6.77
C ARG A 88 3.15 16.90 -5.45
N LYS A 89 2.46 17.44 -4.45
CA LYS A 89 2.28 16.77 -3.16
C LYS A 89 1.47 15.48 -3.33
N PRO A 90 1.87 14.36 -2.72
CA PRO A 90 1.11 13.13 -2.76
C PRO A 90 -0.22 13.33 -2.02
N ASN A 91 -1.29 12.78 -2.58
CA ASN A 91 -2.59 12.79 -1.91
C ASN A 91 -2.64 11.64 -0.88
N ILE A 92 -2.56 11.97 0.40
CA ILE A 92 -2.57 10.97 1.48
C ILE A 92 -3.93 10.29 1.60
N SER A 93 -5.04 10.94 1.21
CA SER A 93 -6.38 10.35 1.31
C SER A 93 -6.61 9.17 0.37
N TYR A 94 -5.75 9.00 -0.63
CA TYR A 94 -5.82 7.91 -1.60
C TYR A 94 -5.27 6.59 -1.06
N PHE A 95 -4.44 6.64 0.00
CA PHE A 95 -3.82 5.46 0.56
C PHE A 95 -4.84 4.53 1.19
N GLN A 96 -4.61 3.23 1.02
CA GLN A 96 -5.40 2.16 1.62
C GLN A 96 -4.51 1.17 2.34
N VAL A 97 -5.07 0.50 3.35
CA VAL A 97 -4.36 -0.52 4.14
C VAL A 97 -4.25 -1.79 3.30
N PHE A 98 -3.05 -2.33 3.16
CA PHE A 98 -2.82 -3.60 2.45
C PHE A 98 -3.70 -4.71 3.02
N GLY A 99 -4.34 -5.50 2.15
CA GLY A 99 -5.27 -6.55 2.54
C GLY A 99 -6.66 -6.06 2.96
N CYS A 100 -6.95 -4.75 2.97
CA CYS A 100 -8.29 -4.31 3.35
C CYS A 100 -9.35 -4.85 2.38
N LYS A 101 -10.45 -5.33 2.94
CA LYS A 101 -11.58 -5.82 2.15
C LYS A 101 -12.14 -4.69 1.29
N CYS A 102 -12.46 -5.00 0.05
CA CYS A 102 -13.02 -4.03 -0.89
C CYS A 102 -14.11 -4.64 -1.78
N PHE A 103 -14.96 -3.78 -2.30
CA PHE A 103 -16.02 -4.11 -3.25
C PHE A 103 -15.65 -3.55 -4.62
N ILE A 104 -15.55 -4.43 -5.61
CA ILE A 104 -15.12 -4.12 -6.98
C ILE A 104 -16.36 -4.01 -7.85
N TYR A 105 -16.67 -2.81 -8.35
CA TYR A 105 -17.87 -2.59 -9.16
C TYR A 105 -17.70 -3.11 -10.59
N LYS A 106 -18.70 -3.86 -11.07
CA LYS A 106 -18.69 -4.43 -12.43
C LYS A 106 -19.05 -3.36 -13.46
N LYS A 107 -18.21 -3.19 -14.47
CA LYS A 107 -18.43 -2.24 -15.58
C LYS A 107 -19.42 -2.74 -16.64
N LYS A 108 -19.72 -4.04 -16.66
CA LYS A 108 -20.63 -4.64 -17.66
C LYS A 108 -22.08 -4.30 -17.37
N ARG A 109 -22.93 -4.27 -18.41
CA ARG A 109 -24.40 -4.23 -18.24
C ARG A 109 -24.84 -5.51 -17.55
N LEU A 110 -25.40 -5.37 -16.36
CA LEU A 110 -25.87 -6.47 -15.53
C LEU A 110 -27.35 -6.73 -15.76
N GLY A 111 -27.74 -8.00 -15.65
CA GLY A 111 -29.15 -8.37 -15.58
C GLY A 111 -29.85 -7.79 -14.35
N LYS A 112 -31.19 -7.74 -14.36
CA LYS A 112 -32.01 -7.09 -13.31
C LYS A 112 -31.72 -7.58 -11.87
N PHE A 113 -31.24 -8.81 -11.73
CA PHE A 113 -30.96 -9.48 -10.45
C PHE A 113 -29.50 -9.90 -10.28
N GLU A 114 -28.60 -9.48 -11.17
CA GLU A 114 -27.18 -9.84 -11.05
C GLU A 114 -26.46 -9.01 -9.99
N LYS A 115 -25.49 -9.64 -9.32
CA LYS A 115 -24.64 -8.99 -8.31
C LYS A 115 -23.85 -7.84 -8.93
N ARG A 116 -23.94 -6.65 -8.32
CA ARG A 116 -23.35 -5.39 -8.81
C ARG A 116 -21.84 -5.25 -8.61
N CYS A 117 -21.31 -5.92 -7.59
CA CYS A 117 -19.90 -5.87 -7.25
C CYS A 117 -19.37 -7.26 -6.90
N ASP A 118 -18.06 -7.45 -7.07
CA ASP A 118 -17.35 -8.58 -6.51
C ASP A 118 -16.66 -8.19 -5.21
N VAL A 119 -16.37 -9.18 -4.37
CA VAL A 119 -15.61 -8.97 -3.13
C VAL A 119 -14.15 -9.27 -3.43
N GLY A 120 -13.27 -8.44 -2.90
CA GLY A 120 -11.84 -8.59 -3.04
C GLY A 120 -11.09 -8.01 -1.85
N PHE A 121 -9.78 -7.96 -1.98
CA PHE A 121 -8.92 -7.23 -1.05
C PHE A 121 -7.89 -6.39 -1.79
N PHE A 122 -7.51 -5.28 -1.18
CA PHE A 122 -6.50 -4.36 -1.68
C PHE A 122 -5.11 -4.99 -1.68
N VAL A 123 -4.41 -4.95 -2.81
CA VAL A 123 -3.03 -5.47 -2.91
C VAL A 123 -2.03 -4.41 -3.38
N GLY A 124 -2.45 -3.29 -3.95
CA GLY A 124 -1.51 -2.22 -4.25
C GLY A 124 -2.03 -1.16 -5.20
N TYR A 125 -1.10 -0.39 -5.76
CA TYR A 125 -1.42 0.74 -6.63
C TYR A 125 -0.97 0.43 -8.06
N ALA A 126 -1.74 0.86 -9.06
CA ALA A 126 -1.35 0.72 -10.45
C ALA A 126 -0.13 1.60 -10.77
N SER A 127 0.78 1.11 -11.61
CA SER A 127 2.03 1.83 -11.91
C SER A 127 1.83 3.10 -12.75
N ASN A 128 0.86 3.07 -13.66
CA ASN A 128 0.70 4.08 -14.71
C ASN A 128 -0.62 4.85 -14.61
N SER A 129 -1.45 4.57 -13.60
CA SER A 129 -2.77 5.17 -13.46
C SER A 129 -3.11 5.41 -11.99
N LYS A 130 -4.22 6.12 -11.74
CA LYS A 130 -4.76 6.31 -10.38
C LYS A 130 -5.60 5.12 -9.91
N ALA A 131 -5.57 3.99 -10.63
CA ALA A 131 -6.30 2.80 -10.27
C ALA A 131 -5.65 2.06 -9.10
N TYR A 132 -6.46 1.27 -8.41
CA TYR A 132 -6.02 0.33 -7.41
C TYR A 132 -5.82 -1.05 -8.04
N ARG A 133 -4.82 -1.78 -7.55
CA ARG A 133 -4.67 -3.22 -7.76
C ARG A 133 -5.40 -3.94 -6.64
N VAL A 134 -6.37 -4.76 -7.02
CA VAL A 134 -7.23 -5.50 -6.10
C VAL A 134 -7.27 -6.96 -6.50
N PHE A 135 -7.20 -7.87 -5.54
CA PHE A 135 -7.44 -9.27 -5.80
C PHE A 135 -8.93 -9.55 -5.75
N ASN A 136 -9.52 -9.96 -6.88
CA ASN A 136 -10.92 -10.31 -6.96
C ASN A 136 -11.10 -11.79 -6.55
N GLN A 137 -11.80 -12.03 -5.43
CA GLN A 137 -12.01 -13.40 -4.93
C GLN A 137 -12.92 -14.23 -5.84
N THR A 138 -13.70 -13.59 -6.71
CA THR A 138 -14.61 -14.27 -7.64
C THR A 138 -13.86 -14.80 -8.86
N THR A 139 -12.90 -14.04 -9.38
CA THR A 139 -12.10 -14.42 -10.57
C THR A 139 -10.79 -15.10 -10.19
N GLY A 140 -10.31 -14.91 -8.96
CA GLY A 140 -9.01 -15.39 -8.51
C GLY A 140 -7.84 -14.63 -9.14
N MET A 141 -8.07 -13.42 -9.64
CA MET A 141 -7.08 -12.62 -10.36
C MET A 141 -6.90 -11.23 -9.75
N ILE A 142 -5.72 -10.65 -9.97
CA ILE A 142 -5.45 -9.24 -9.67
C ILE A 142 -5.99 -8.39 -10.82
N GLU A 143 -6.83 -7.42 -10.49
CA GLU A 143 -7.45 -6.50 -11.43
C GLU A 143 -7.03 -5.06 -11.10
N GLU A 144 -6.84 -4.23 -12.13
CA GLU A 144 -6.62 -2.79 -11.98
C GLU A 144 -7.93 -2.03 -12.21
N THR A 145 -8.42 -1.33 -11.18
CA THR A 145 -9.67 -0.57 -11.27
C THR A 145 -9.71 0.64 -10.36
N CYS A 146 -10.42 1.69 -10.80
CA CYS A 146 -10.74 2.87 -9.99
C CYS A 146 -12.11 2.72 -9.29
N ASP A 147 -12.95 1.80 -9.76
CA ASP A 147 -14.33 1.64 -9.30
C ASP A 147 -14.37 0.65 -8.14
N VAL A 148 -13.76 1.06 -7.01
CA VAL A 148 -13.60 0.26 -5.80
C VAL A 148 -14.08 1.03 -4.59
N GLU A 149 -14.80 0.35 -3.71
CA GLU A 149 -15.18 0.85 -2.40
C GLU A 149 -14.53 0.01 -1.30
N PHE A 150 -13.83 0.65 -0.36
CA PHE A 150 -13.09 -0.03 0.69
C PHE A 150 -13.92 -0.14 1.96
N ASP A 151 -13.93 -1.34 2.55
CA ASP A 151 -14.60 -1.60 3.82
C ASP A 151 -13.67 -1.18 4.97
N GLU A 152 -13.88 0.03 5.50
CA GLU A 152 -13.09 0.56 6.62
C GLU A 152 -13.46 -0.10 7.97
N THR A 153 -14.47 -0.97 8.03
CA THR A 153 -14.99 -1.52 9.28
C THR A 153 -14.22 -2.72 9.82
N ASN A 154 -13.45 -3.42 8.97
CA ASN A 154 -12.77 -4.67 9.32
C ASN A 154 -11.26 -4.60 9.10
N VAL A 155 -10.54 -3.92 9.98
CA VAL A 155 -9.12 -4.26 10.23
C VAL A 155 -9.11 -4.98 11.56
N SER A 156 -9.05 -6.31 11.48
CA SER A 156 -8.92 -7.23 12.60
C SER A 156 -7.91 -6.68 13.58
N GLN A 157 -8.37 -6.37 14.79
CA GLN A 157 -7.46 -6.31 15.92
C GLN A 157 -6.98 -7.74 16.15
N GLY A 158 -5.75 -8.01 15.74
CA GLY A 158 -4.92 -9.05 16.35
C GLY A 158 -4.17 -8.45 17.52
#